data_AF-A0A9P6WM03-F1
#
_entry.id   AF-A0A9P6WM03-F1
#
_cell.length_a   1.000
_cell.length_b   1.000
_cell.length_c   1.000
_cell.angle_alpha   90.00
_cell.angle_beta   90.00
_cell.angle_gamma   90.00
#
_symmetry.space_group_name_H-M   'P 1'
#
loop_
_entity.id
_entity.type
_entity.pdbx_description
1 polymer ?
#
loop_
_entity_poly.entity_id
_entity_poly.type
_entity_poly.pdbx_seq_one_letter_code
_entity_poly.pdbx_strand_id
1 'polypeptide(L)'
;MQIRFVSLISRDNRPLYIQAFVGEEAKDTQVSSKEEEINELLKYNFLSHMSLDVFESPFAPVGTHSSQGKPTLLFVQDGILVYGSETLTGLKIVVGCSRYNPNNKFTEENNTNEKTVVSKITDEKSLGSLEGFADTDMIEISDLEPVTNAIKKEYIRYSCNPFLDPKEETEIKSDKFDKRIKDIVNNFNLSSI
;
A
#
# COMPACT_ATOMS: atom_id res chain seq x y z
N MET A 1 -12.00 -1.48 -0.72
CA MET A 1 -10.56 -1.47 -0.34
C MET A 1 -9.97 -0.13 -0.78
N GLN A 2 -9.02 0.46 -0.03
CA GLN A 2 -8.41 1.74 -0.45
C GLN A 2 -6.89 1.61 -0.48
N ILE A 3 -6.28 1.90 -1.63
CA ILE A 3 -4.84 2.07 -1.77
C ILE A 3 -4.43 3.30 -0.97
N ARG A 4 -3.47 3.09 -0.07
CA ARG A 4 -2.87 4.09 0.81
C ARG A 4 -1.46 4.49 0.40
N PHE A 5 -0.72 3.59 -0.24
CA PHE A 5 0.57 3.97 -0.83
C PHE A 5 0.94 3.10 -2.02
N VAL A 6 1.78 3.67 -2.88
CA VAL A 6 2.45 2.96 -3.98
C VAL A 6 3.94 3.25 -3.87
N SER A 7 4.75 2.21 -4.04
CA SER A 7 6.20 2.29 -4.07
C SER A 7 6.77 1.52 -5.26
N LEU A 8 7.76 2.12 -5.93
CA LEU A 8 8.56 1.51 -6.99
C LEU A 8 9.99 1.44 -6.53
N ILE A 9 10.57 0.25 -6.61
CA ILE A 9 11.94 -0.01 -6.15
C ILE A 9 12.69 -0.67 -7.30
N SER A 10 13.90 -0.17 -7.57
CA SER A 10 14.75 -0.68 -8.65
C SER A 10 15.23 -2.09 -8.36
N ARG A 11 15.88 -2.69 -9.36
CA ARG A 11 16.51 -4.00 -9.23
C ARG A 11 17.56 -4.01 -8.12
N ASP A 12 18.29 -2.92 -7.97
CA ASP A 12 19.35 -2.73 -6.99
C ASP A 12 18.82 -2.21 -5.64
N ASN A 13 17.53 -2.43 -5.36
CA ASN A 13 16.85 -2.07 -4.12
C ASN A 13 16.86 -0.57 -3.79
N ARG A 14 16.95 0.27 -4.83
CA ARG A 14 16.88 1.72 -4.68
C ARG A 14 15.43 2.19 -4.84
N PRO A 15 14.88 2.98 -3.90
CA PRO A 15 13.55 3.54 -4.07
C PRO A 15 13.56 4.51 -5.25
N LEU A 16 12.69 4.25 -6.23
CA LEU A 16 12.50 5.11 -7.40
C LEU A 16 11.31 6.05 -7.22
N TYR A 17 10.29 5.63 -6.48
CA TYR A 17 9.08 6.39 -6.24
C TYR A 17 8.37 5.88 -5.00
N ILE A 18 7.94 6.77 -4.10
CA ILE A 18 7.08 6.43 -2.96
C ILE A 18 6.04 7.54 -2.84
N GLN A 19 4.76 7.18 -2.91
CA GLN A 19 3.67 8.13 -2.79
C GLN A 19 2.60 7.60 -1.85
N ALA A 20 2.25 8.45 -0.88
CA ALA A 20 1.12 8.28 0.02
C ALA A 20 -0.18 8.80 -0.64
N PHE A 21 -1.30 8.15 -0.37
CA PHE A 21 -2.63 8.54 -0.81
C PHE A 21 -3.54 8.62 0.41
N VAL A 22 -3.82 9.86 0.82
CA VAL A 22 -4.79 10.17 1.87
C VAL A 22 -6.17 10.26 1.22
N GLY A 23 -7.17 9.62 1.82
CA GLY A 23 -8.56 9.73 1.34
C GLY A 23 -9.05 11.18 1.39
N GLU A 24 -9.88 11.58 0.42
CA GLU A 24 -10.36 12.97 0.33
C GLU A 24 -11.29 13.39 1.48
N GLU A 25 -11.81 12.42 2.24
CA GLU A 25 -12.68 12.65 3.40
C GLU A 25 -12.00 13.42 4.55
N ALA A 26 -10.66 13.49 4.56
CA ALA A 26 -9.90 14.21 5.59
C ALA A 26 -9.74 15.73 5.33
N LYS A 27 -10.17 16.26 4.17
CA LYS A 27 -9.88 17.65 3.79
C LYS A 27 -10.79 18.71 4.43
N ASP A 28 -11.91 18.31 5.04
CA ASP A 28 -12.91 19.25 5.57
C ASP A 28 -12.71 19.64 7.05
N THR A 29 -11.75 19.04 7.78
CA THR A 29 -11.48 19.39 9.19
C THR A 29 -10.13 20.11 9.32
N GLN A 30 -10.18 21.44 9.30
CA GLN A 30 -9.07 22.36 9.01
C GLN A 30 -7.91 22.50 10.04
N VAL A 31 -7.68 21.61 11.01
CA VAL A 31 -6.71 21.93 12.09
C VAL A 31 -5.69 20.83 12.49
N SER A 32 -5.70 19.59 11.96
CA SER A 32 -4.78 18.53 12.44
C SER A 32 -3.63 18.07 11.51
N SER A 33 -3.58 18.38 10.22
CA SER A 33 -3.11 17.33 9.30
C SER A 33 -1.69 17.41 8.71
N LYS A 34 -0.77 18.32 9.08
CA LYS A 34 0.60 18.27 8.53
C LYS A 34 1.47 17.19 9.17
N GLU A 35 1.38 17.06 10.49
CA GLU A 35 2.12 16.02 11.22
C GLU A 35 1.58 14.64 10.88
N GLU A 36 0.27 14.51 10.70
CA GLU A 36 -0.38 13.26 10.26
C GLU A 36 0.07 12.85 8.85
N GLU A 37 0.11 13.77 7.88
CA GLU A 37 0.63 13.51 6.53
C GLU A 37 2.11 13.07 6.56
N ILE A 38 2.93 13.73 7.38
CA ILE A 38 4.35 13.36 7.55
C ILE A 38 4.48 11.98 8.19
N ASN A 39 3.68 11.69 9.21
CA ASN A 39 3.67 10.40 9.90
C ASN A 39 3.23 9.27 8.97
N GLU A 40 2.20 9.49 8.14
CA GLU A 40 1.78 8.53 7.13
C GLU A 40 2.86 8.30 6.06
N LEU A 41 3.48 9.38 5.57
CA LEU A 41 4.60 9.27 4.62
C LEU A 41 5.75 8.46 5.21
N LEU A 42 6.11 8.72 6.46
CA LEU A 42 7.18 7.99 7.16
C LEU A 42 6.81 6.52 7.35
N LYS A 43 5.57 6.24 7.78
CA LYS A 43 5.03 4.88 7.90
C LYS A 43 5.17 4.12 6.57
N TYR A 44 4.73 4.72 5.47
CA TYR A 44 4.74 4.06 4.16
C TYR A 44 6.15 3.90 3.58
N ASN A 45 7.08 4.78 3.94
CA ASN A 45 8.50 4.59 3.66
C ASN A 45 9.04 3.34 4.38
N PHE A 46 8.75 3.17 5.67
CA PHE A 46 9.14 1.98 6.43
C PHE A 46 8.53 0.70 5.85
N LEU A 47 7.23 0.69 5.55
CA LEU A 47 6.57 -0.48 4.96
C LEU A 47 7.16 -0.83 3.58
N SER A 48 7.55 0.18 2.79
CA SER A 48 8.24 -0.04 1.51
C SER A 48 9.59 -0.71 1.71
N HIS A 49 10.38 -0.28 2.69
CA HIS A 49 11.67 -0.90 2.98
C HIS A 49 11.53 -2.31 3.57
N MET A 50 10.59 -2.53 4.49
CA MET A 50 10.31 -3.86 5.04
C MET A 50 9.88 -4.88 3.97
N SER A 51 9.24 -4.40 2.89
CA SER A 51 8.89 -5.28 1.77
C SER A 51 10.10 -5.87 1.06
N LEU A 52 11.26 -5.21 1.09
CA LEU A 52 12.48 -5.71 0.47
C LEU A 52 12.99 -6.96 1.16
N ASP A 53 12.88 -7.03 2.49
CA ASP A 53 13.25 -8.23 3.24
C ASP A 53 12.43 -9.45 2.78
N VAL A 54 11.17 -9.24 2.41
CA VAL A 54 10.31 -10.30 1.85
C VAL A 54 10.73 -10.67 0.44
N PHE A 55 11.09 -9.70 -0.41
CA PHE A 55 11.62 -9.97 -1.75
C PHE A 55 12.99 -10.67 -1.72
N GLU A 56 13.81 -10.44 -0.71
CA GLU A 56 15.12 -11.08 -0.58
C GLU A 56 15.06 -12.43 0.14
N SER A 57 13.92 -12.74 0.76
CA SER A 57 13.74 -13.96 1.53
C SER A 57 13.79 -15.21 0.63
N PRO A 58 14.67 -16.19 0.94
CA PRO A 58 14.67 -17.47 0.24
C PRO A 58 13.42 -18.32 0.54
N PHE A 59 12.60 -17.88 1.50
CA PHE A 59 11.34 -18.51 1.90
C PHE A 59 10.11 -17.76 1.40
N ALA A 60 10.30 -16.76 0.52
CA ALA A 60 9.18 -16.05 -0.08
C ALA A 60 8.23 -17.06 -0.76
N PRO A 61 6.90 -16.93 -0.58
CA PRO A 61 5.93 -17.88 -1.12
C PRO A 61 6.17 -18.14 -2.61
N VAL A 62 6.13 -19.41 -3.02
CA VAL A 62 6.36 -19.84 -4.39
C VAL A 62 5.35 -19.14 -5.32
N GLY A 63 5.77 -18.03 -5.94
CA GLY A 63 4.86 -17.13 -6.67
C GLY A 63 5.27 -15.66 -6.61
N THR A 64 5.92 -15.22 -5.52
CA THR A 64 6.41 -13.83 -5.34
C THR A 64 7.39 -13.39 -6.42
N HIS A 65 8.25 -14.31 -6.87
CA HIS A 65 9.25 -14.08 -7.93
C HIS A 65 8.88 -14.71 -9.28
N SER A 66 7.94 -15.66 -9.31
CA SER A 66 7.73 -16.56 -10.46
C SER A 66 6.43 -16.31 -11.24
N SER A 67 5.47 -15.57 -10.70
CA SER A 67 4.16 -15.38 -11.32
C SER A 67 4.06 -14.09 -12.13
N GLN A 68 4.84 -13.94 -13.22
CA GLN A 68 4.53 -12.99 -14.32
C GLN A 68 4.22 -11.52 -13.90
N GLY A 69 4.73 -11.03 -12.76
CA GLY A 69 4.41 -9.69 -12.26
C GLY A 69 3.02 -9.54 -11.65
N LYS A 70 2.38 -10.63 -11.19
CA LYS A 70 1.13 -10.59 -10.43
C LYS A 70 1.39 -10.12 -8.99
N PRO A 71 0.52 -9.25 -8.45
CA PRO A 71 0.64 -8.82 -7.06
C PRO A 71 0.38 -10.00 -6.12
N THR A 72 1.22 -10.18 -5.11
CA THR A 72 1.04 -11.17 -4.04
C THR A 72 1.04 -10.46 -2.70
N LEU A 73 0.20 -10.89 -1.76
CA LEU A 73 0.24 -10.36 -0.40
C LEU A 73 1.57 -10.76 0.25
N LEU A 74 2.37 -9.76 0.64
CA LEU A 74 3.66 -9.97 1.29
C LEU A 74 3.49 -10.11 2.81
N PHE A 75 2.81 -9.13 3.41
CA PHE A 75 2.56 -9.07 4.86
C PHE A 75 1.43 -8.09 5.17
N VAL A 76 1.00 -8.09 6.44
CA VAL A 76 0.01 -7.15 6.97
C VAL A 76 0.60 -6.48 8.20
N GLN A 77 0.59 -5.15 8.25
CA GLN A 77 1.13 -4.38 9.35
C GLN A 77 0.36 -3.08 9.56
N ASP A 78 0.06 -2.74 10.82
CA ASP A 78 -0.65 -1.51 11.20
C ASP A 78 -1.93 -1.22 10.38
N GLY A 79 -2.73 -2.27 10.15
CA GLY A 79 -3.98 -2.20 9.38
C GLY A 79 -3.80 -2.02 7.87
N ILE A 80 -2.57 -2.13 7.36
CA ILE A 80 -2.23 -2.05 5.94
C ILE A 80 -1.84 -3.44 5.42
N LEU A 81 -2.53 -3.89 4.36
CA LEU A 81 -2.19 -5.06 3.58
C LEU A 81 -1.19 -4.64 2.50
N VAL A 82 0.01 -5.20 2.54
CA VAL A 82 1.10 -4.84 1.61
C VAL A 82 1.23 -5.91 0.55
N TYR A 83 0.92 -5.52 -0.69
CA TYR A 83 1.04 -6.37 -1.86
C TYR A 83 2.32 -6.01 -2.63
N GLY A 84 2.98 -7.01 -3.19
CA GLY A 84 4.20 -6.86 -3.96
C GLY A 84 4.16 -7.64 -5.26
N SER A 85 4.75 -7.09 -6.31
CA SER A 85 5.03 -7.80 -7.57
C SER A 85 6.41 -7.44 -8.07
N GLU A 86 7.19 -8.44 -8.46
CA GLU A 86 8.48 -8.25 -9.12
C GLU A 86 8.36 -8.55 -10.62
N THR A 87 8.92 -7.68 -11.44
CA THR A 87 8.97 -7.86 -12.90
C THR A 87 10.23 -8.63 -13.31
N LEU A 88 10.25 -9.16 -14.53
CA LEU A 88 11.44 -9.83 -15.09
C LEU A 88 12.67 -8.93 -15.19
N THR A 89 12.51 -7.60 -15.18
CA THR A 89 13.62 -6.64 -15.18
C THR A 89 14.14 -6.34 -13.76
N GLY A 90 13.54 -6.94 -12.71
CA GLY A 90 13.87 -6.70 -11.31
C GLY A 90 13.23 -5.45 -10.71
N LEU A 91 12.35 -4.76 -11.45
CA LEU A 91 11.53 -3.68 -10.86
C LEU A 91 10.52 -4.31 -9.90
N LYS A 92 10.51 -3.82 -8.66
CA LYS A 92 9.58 -4.22 -7.61
C LYS A 92 8.51 -3.14 -7.46
N ILE A 93 7.26 -3.54 -7.49
CA ILE A 93 6.09 -2.68 -7.31
C ILE A 93 5.42 -3.10 -6.03
N VAL A 94 5.25 -2.16 -5.10
CA VAL A 94 4.64 -2.38 -3.79
C VAL A 94 3.42 -1.49 -3.65
N VAL A 95 2.31 -2.06 -3.25
CA VAL A 95 1.05 -1.35 -3.06
C VAL A 95 0.49 -1.69 -1.69
N GLY A 96 0.33 -0.68 -0.84
CA GLY A 96 -0.29 -0.82 0.46
C GLY A 96 -1.74 -0.42 0.43
N CYS A 97 -2.61 -1.27 0.97
CA CYS A 97 -4.04 -1.04 1.00
C CYS A 97 -4.59 -1.15 2.41
N SER A 98 -5.47 -0.23 2.79
CA SER A 98 -6.24 -0.36 4.02
C SER A 98 -7.50 -1.17 3.75
N ARG A 99 -7.92 -1.97 4.75
CA ARG A 99 -9.26 -2.57 4.72
C ARG A 99 -10.28 -1.44 4.70
N TYR A 100 -11.24 -1.54 3.77
CA TYR A 100 -12.35 -0.60 3.78
C TYR A 100 -13.16 -0.85 5.05
N ASN A 101 -13.15 0.11 5.98
CA ASN A 101 -14.01 0.09 7.14
C ASN A 101 -15.15 1.10 6.91
N PRO A 102 -16.32 0.69 6.41
CA PRO A 102 -17.47 1.59 6.25
C PRO A 102 -18.00 2.13 7.60
N ASN A 103 -17.52 1.59 8.71
CA ASN A 103 -17.96 1.96 10.06
C ASN A 103 -17.02 2.94 10.78
N ASN A 104 -16.06 3.57 10.10
CA ASN A 104 -15.37 4.73 10.70
C ASN A 104 -16.22 6.01 10.60
N LYS A 105 -17.53 5.88 10.78
CA LYS A 105 -18.36 6.99 11.25
C LYS A 105 -17.82 7.30 12.64
N PHE A 106 -17.22 8.47 12.78
CA PHE A 106 -16.98 9.07 14.08
C PHE A 106 -18.30 9.05 14.85
N THR A 107 -18.46 8.11 15.77
CA THR A 107 -19.35 8.35 16.90
C THR A 107 -18.59 9.30 17.81
N GLU A 108 -18.77 10.60 17.60
CA GLU A 108 -18.50 11.60 18.63
C GLU A 108 -19.48 11.33 19.78
N GLU A 109 -19.16 10.37 20.64
CA GLU A 109 -19.77 10.31 21.96
C GLU A 109 -19.14 11.42 22.80
N ASN A 110 -19.84 12.55 22.83
CA ASN A 110 -19.62 13.61 23.79
C ASN A 110 -19.58 13.03 25.21
N ASN A 111 -18.42 13.14 25.85
CA ASN A 111 -18.22 12.80 27.25
C ASN A 111 -19.20 13.58 28.13
N THR A 112 -20.07 12.87 28.84
CA THR A 112 -20.46 13.27 30.20
C THR A 112 -20.58 12.05 31.12
N ASN A 113 -19.61 11.97 32.03
CA ASN A 113 -19.68 11.40 33.38
C ASN A 113 -19.70 9.86 33.54
N GLU A 114 -18.57 9.37 34.02
CA GLU A 114 -18.36 8.26 34.97
C GLU A 114 -19.55 7.33 35.26
N LYS A 115 -19.47 6.09 34.77
CA LYS A 115 -19.71 4.89 35.59
C LYS A 115 -19.26 3.61 34.88
N THR A 116 -18.39 2.90 35.59
CA THR A 116 -17.93 1.52 35.48
C THR A 116 -18.87 0.56 34.72
N VAL A 117 -18.45 0.10 33.53
CA VAL A 117 -18.84 -1.22 32.99
C VAL A 117 -17.64 -1.82 32.26
N VAL A 118 -16.92 -2.70 32.95
CA VAL A 118 -15.97 -3.63 32.35
C VAL A 118 -16.76 -4.60 31.47
N SER A 119 -16.77 -4.38 30.16
CA SER A 119 -17.28 -5.36 29.19
C SER A 119 -16.11 -6.01 28.46
N LYS A 120 -15.59 -7.05 29.10
CA LYS A 120 -15.08 -8.31 28.52
C LYS A 120 -14.25 -8.17 27.24
N ILE A 121 -12.96 -7.94 27.44
CA ILE A 121 -11.92 -8.54 26.62
C ILE A 121 -11.90 -10.03 26.99
N THR A 122 -12.64 -10.83 26.24
CA THR A 122 -12.42 -12.27 26.14
C THR A 122 -12.35 -12.57 24.66
N ASP A 123 -11.13 -12.60 24.15
CA ASP A 123 -10.66 -13.68 23.28
C ASP A 123 -9.16 -13.50 23.10
N GLU A 124 -8.43 -14.18 23.99
CA GLU A 124 -7.02 -14.52 23.79
C GLU A 124 -6.93 -15.52 22.63
N LYS A 125 -7.09 -15.05 21.40
CA LYS A 125 -6.57 -15.75 20.22
C LYS A 125 -5.17 -15.24 19.96
N SER A 126 -4.25 -15.94 20.63
CA SER A 126 -2.83 -16.07 20.34
C SER A 126 -2.45 -15.57 18.94
N LEU A 127 -1.60 -14.53 18.94
CA LEU A 127 -0.94 -13.89 17.80
C LEU A 127 0.00 -14.81 17.00
N GLY A 128 -0.14 -16.14 17.14
CA GLY A 128 0.76 -17.15 16.59
C GLY A 128 0.09 -18.38 15.98
N SER A 129 -1.23 -18.40 15.78
CA SER A 129 -1.90 -19.48 15.02
C SER A 129 -2.24 -19.04 13.60
N LEU A 130 -1.68 -19.77 12.62
CA LEU A 130 -1.87 -19.61 11.18
C LEU A 130 -3.35 -19.80 10.74
N GLU A 131 -4.19 -20.42 11.57
CA GLU A 131 -5.61 -20.70 11.28
C GLU A 131 -6.53 -19.47 11.37
N GLY A 132 -6.11 -18.39 12.03
CA GLY A 132 -6.90 -17.15 12.13
C GLY A 132 -6.95 -16.31 10.84
N PHE A 133 -6.19 -16.69 9.81
CA PHE A 133 -6.13 -15.97 8.54
C PHE A 133 -7.08 -16.52 7.47
N ALA A 134 -7.69 -17.70 7.70
CA ALA A 134 -8.54 -18.36 6.71
C ALA A 134 -9.88 -17.67 6.47
N ASP A 135 -10.39 -16.92 7.46
CA ASP A 135 -11.68 -16.21 7.39
C ASP A 135 -11.51 -14.70 7.14
N THR A 136 -10.29 -14.23 6.84
CA THR A 136 -10.18 -12.89 6.26
C THR A 136 -10.64 -13.03 4.82
N ASP A 137 -11.74 -12.38 4.46
CA ASP A 137 -12.19 -12.19 3.08
C ASP A 137 -10.95 -12.06 2.18
N MET A 138 -10.61 -13.14 1.47
CA MET A 138 -9.56 -13.14 0.46
C MET A 138 -10.09 -12.27 -0.67
N ILE A 139 -9.94 -10.96 -0.50
CA ILE A 139 -10.06 -10.00 -1.58
C ILE A 139 -9.08 -10.48 -2.63
N GLU A 140 -9.61 -10.94 -3.75
CA GLU A 140 -8.83 -11.69 -4.70
C GLU A 140 -7.71 -10.79 -5.24
N ILE A 141 -6.49 -11.31 -5.20
CA ILE A 141 -5.31 -10.78 -5.89
C ILE A 141 -5.65 -10.26 -7.31
N SER A 142 -6.67 -10.86 -7.94
CA SER A 142 -7.31 -10.46 -9.20
C SER A 142 -7.59 -8.96 -9.34
N ASP A 143 -8.04 -8.28 -8.29
CA ASP A 143 -8.51 -6.88 -8.40
C ASP A 143 -7.35 -5.87 -8.49
N LEU A 144 -6.17 -6.24 -7.98
CA LEU A 144 -5.01 -5.35 -7.98
C LEU A 144 -4.14 -5.52 -9.23
N GLU A 145 -4.30 -6.62 -9.97
CA GLU A 145 -3.56 -6.90 -11.20
C GLU A 145 -3.73 -5.80 -12.28
N PRO A 146 -4.93 -5.25 -12.54
CA PRO A 146 -5.10 -4.12 -13.45
C PRO A 146 -4.34 -2.87 -13.00
N VAL A 147 -4.31 -2.60 -11.70
CA VAL A 147 -3.65 -1.42 -11.10
C VAL A 147 -2.14 -1.54 -11.22
N THR A 148 -1.55 -2.67 -10.79
CA THR A 148 -0.11 -2.89 -10.89
C THR A 148 0.36 -2.91 -12.34
N ASN A 149 -0.42 -3.46 -13.26
CA ASN A 149 -0.12 -3.40 -14.70
C ASN A 149 -0.20 -1.97 -15.25
N ALA A 150 -1.16 -1.16 -14.82
CA ALA A 150 -1.24 0.25 -15.22
C ALA A 150 -0.04 1.06 -14.70
N ILE A 151 0.35 0.85 -13.44
CA ILE A 151 1.53 1.48 -12.82
C ILE A 151 2.80 1.06 -13.57
N LYS A 152 2.98 -0.24 -13.83
CA LYS A 152 4.10 -0.79 -14.62
C LYS A 152 4.19 -0.14 -15.99
N LYS A 153 3.05 0.03 -16.68
CA LYS A 153 2.98 0.67 -17.99
C LYS A 153 3.42 2.12 -17.94
N GLU A 154 3.04 2.88 -16.92
CA GLU A 154 3.49 4.26 -16.74
C GLU A 154 4.98 4.33 -16.39
N TYR A 155 5.50 3.39 -15.59
CA TYR A 155 6.93 3.29 -15.33
C TYR A 155 7.72 3.06 -16.62
N ILE A 156 7.29 2.11 -17.46
CA ILE A 156 7.94 1.83 -18.76
C ILE A 156 7.89 3.06 -19.67
N ARG A 157 6.77 3.80 -19.68
CA ARG A 157 6.66 5.05 -20.47
C ARG A 157 7.65 6.11 -19.99
N TYR A 158 7.88 6.18 -18.68
CA TYR A 158 8.86 7.09 -18.10
C TYR A 158 10.30 6.65 -18.42
N SER A 159 10.63 5.38 -18.18
CA SER A 159 12.00 4.86 -18.37
C SER A 159 12.42 4.76 -19.84
N CYS A 160 11.47 4.56 -20.76
CA CYS A 160 11.72 4.59 -22.20
C CYS A 160 11.65 6.00 -22.81
N ASN A 161 11.66 7.06 -22.00
CA ASN A 161 11.77 8.42 -22.51
C ASN A 161 13.19 8.64 -23.09
N PRO A 162 13.34 8.95 -24.40
CA PRO A 162 14.65 9.10 -25.03
C PRO A 162 15.48 10.28 -24.47
N PHE A 163 14.85 11.16 -23.69
CA PHE A 163 15.51 12.29 -23.03
C PHE A 163 15.91 12.00 -21.58
N LEU A 164 15.60 10.81 -21.05
CA LEU A 164 16.04 10.37 -19.73
C LEU A 164 17.38 9.64 -19.87
N ASP A 165 18.35 9.95 -19.01
CA ASP A 165 19.60 9.18 -18.99
C ASP A 165 19.35 7.82 -18.34
N PRO A 166 19.48 6.69 -19.08
CA PRO A 166 19.22 5.36 -18.54
C PRO A 166 20.22 4.94 -17.45
N LYS A 167 21.35 5.65 -17.30
CA LYS A 167 22.35 5.35 -16.27
C LYS A 167 22.01 5.96 -14.92
N GLU A 168 21.13 6.95 -14.89
CA GLU A 168 20.64 7.57 -13.68
C GLU A 168 19.39 6.82 -13.21
N GLU A 169 19.56 5.69 -12.50
CA GLU A 169 18.50 5.11 -11.65
C GLU A 169 18.24 6.05 -10.46
N THR A 170 17.66 7.20 -10.77
CA THR A 170 17.32 8.28 -9.85
C THR A 170 15.85 8.25 -9.53
N GLU A 171 15.48 8.90 -8.43
CA GLU A 171 14.10 9.13 -8.06
C GLU A 171 13.31 9.76 -9.23
N ILE A 172 12.11 9.24 -9.47
CA ILE A 172 11.20 9.74 -10.50
C ILE A 172 10.66 11.09 -10.04
N LYS A 173 11.04 12.18 -10.72
CA LYS A 173 10.64 13.58 -10.38
C LYS A 173 9.66 14.20 -11.38
N SER A 174 8.80 13.39 -12.00
CA SER A 174 7.93 13.87 -13.06
C SER A 174 6.50 14.11 -12.57
N ASP A 175 6.08 15.38 -12.56
CA ASP A 175 4.68 15.75 -12.25
C ASP A 175 3.66 15.02 -13.13
N LYS A 176 4.03 14.72 -14.38
CA LYS A 176 3.18 13.98 -15.32
C LYS A 176 3.01 12.52 -14.88
N PHE A 177 4.09 11.92 -14.38
CA PHE A 177 4.04 10.57 -13.83
C PHE A 177 3.17 10.57 -12.57
N ASP A 178 3.41 11.48 -11.63
CA ASP A 178 2.68 11.57 -10.37
C ASP A 178 1.17 11.73 -10.58
N LYS A 179 0.77 12.63 -11.49
CA LYS A 179 -0.64 12.83 -11.84
C LYS A 179 -1.28 11.54 -12.35
N ARG A 180 -0.59 10.79 -13.21
CA ARG A 180 -1.12 9.55 -13.75
C ARG A 180 -1.22 8.44 -12.71
N ILE A 181 -0.25 8.32 -11.81
CA ILE A 181 -0.35 7.36 -10.71
C ILE A 181 -1.51 7.74 -9.79
N LYS A 182 -1.68 9.03 -9.47
CA LYS A 182 -2.85 9.53 -8.72
C LYS A 182 -4.16 9.19 -9.41
N ASP A 183 -4.27 9.40 -10.72
CA ASP A 183 -5.48 9.06 -11.48
C ASP A 183 -5.77 7.55 -11.43
N ILE A 184 -4.76 6.70 -11.59
CA ILE A 184 -4.90 5.24 -11.50
C ILE A 184 -5.42 4.84 -10.11
N VAL A 185 -4.80 5.35 -9.05
CA VAL A 185 -5.17 5.04 -7.67
C VAL A 185 -6.55 5.57 -7.32
N ASN A 186 -6.87 6.80 -7.71
CA ASN A 186 -8.18 7.40 -7.46
C ASN A 186 -9.29 6.62 -8.17
N ASN A 187 -9.08 6.22 -9.43
CA ASN A 187 -10.05 5.40 -10.16
C ASN A 187 -10.28 4.05 -9.47
N PHE A 188 -9.22 3.40 -9.00
CA PHE A 188 -9.34 2.15 -8.23
C PHE A 188 -10.10 2.36 -6.92
N ASN A 189 -9.71 3.39 -6.14
CA ASN A 189 -10.33 3.69 -4.87
C ASN A 189 -11.82 4.03 -5.02
N LEU A 190 -12.20 4.77 -6.08
CA LEU A 190 -13.60 5.08 -6.39
C LEU A 190 -14.40 3.84 -6.81
N SER A 191 -13.80 2.91 -7.56
CA SER A 191 -14.46 1.66 -7.96
C SER A 191 -14.63 0.67 -6.81
N SER A 192 -13.86 0.86 -5.73
CA SER A 192 -13.82 -0.02 -4.57
C SER A 192 -14.67 0.45 -3.38
N ILE A 193 -15.44 1.54 -3.58
CA ILE A 193 -16.44 2.11 -2.66
C ILE A 193 -17.82 1.58 -3.07
#